data_AF-A0A949FCK4-F1
#
_entry.id   AF-A0A949FCK4-F1
#
_cell.length_a   1.000
_cell.length_b   1.000
_cell.length_c   1.000
_cell.angle_alpha   90.00
_cell.angle_beta   90.00
_cell.angle_gamma   90.00
#
_symmetry.space_group_name_H-M   'P 1'
#
loop_
_entity.id
_entity.type
_entity.pdbx_description
1 polymer ?
#
loop_
_entity_poly.entity_id
_entity_poly.type
_entity_poly.pdbx_seq_one_letter_code
_entity_poly.pdbx_strand_id
1 'polypeptide(L)'
;MDIFGEFNKLVLSYEVGHRKPDPEIYRRALESARTTASRAFYIDDRRDLVDAAAKLGIKGIVFDGDGAFEKIVKELRPCMEFQ
;
A
#
# COMPACT_ATOMS: atom_id res chain seq x y z
N MET A 1 -7.52 -20.07 5.88
CA MET A 1 -7.32 -19.15 4.75
C MET A 1 -5.89 -18.67 4.84
N ASP A 2 -5.08 -18.91 3.81
CA ASP A 2 -3.71 -18.43 3.77
C ASP A 2 -3.72 -16.99 3.25
N ILE A 3 -3.71 -16.02 4.17
CA ILE A 3 -3.79 -14.60 3.83
C ILE A 3 -2.63 -14.16 2.93
N PHE A 4 -1.46 -14.81 3.02
CA PHE A 4 -0.31 -14.45 2.20
C PHE A 4 -0.44 -14.97 0.76
N GLY A 5 -1.25 -16.01 0.54
CA GLY A 5 -1.55 -16.55 -0.79
C GLY A 5 -2.35 -15.62 -1.70
N GLU A 6 -3.04 -14.62 -1.13
CA GLU A 6 -3.81 -13.61 -1.88
C GLU A 6 -2.91 -12.52 -2.49
N PHE A 7 -1.62 -12.48 -2.15
CA PHE A 7 -0.69 -11.44 -2.60
C PHE A 7 0.32 -11.97 -3.62
N ASN A 8 0.52 -11.26 -4.74
CA ASN A 8 1.52 -11.65 -5.74
C ASN A 8 2.98 -11.44 -5.29
N LYS A 9 3.19 -10.52 -4.34
CA LYS A 9 4.50 -10.11 -3.82
C LYS A 9 4.40 -9.77 -2.34
N LEU A 10 5.45 -10.07 -1.58
CA LEU A 10 5.60 -9.70 -0.19
C LEU A 10 6.87 -8.86 -0.03
N VAL A 11 6.79 -7.81 0.79
CA VAL A 11 7.95 -7.02 1.21
C VAL A 11 7.95 -7.02 2.73
N LEU A 12 8.83 -7.85 3.30
CA LEU A 12 8.88 -8.11 4.73
C LEU A 12 10.03 -7.34 5.36
N SER A 13 9.75 -6.58 6.41
CA SER A 13 10.73 -5.67 7.02
C SER A 13 12.00 -6.36 7.51
N TYR A 14 11.90 -7.61 7.98
CA TYR A 14 13.04 -8.38 8.44
C TYR A 14 13.94 -8.87 7.29
N GLU A 15 13.40 -9.01 6.07
CA GLU A 15 14.16 -9.40 4.89
C GLU A 15 14.85 -8.20 4.25
N VAL A 16 14.15 -7.05 4.20
CA VAL A 16 14.69 -5.84 3.55
C VAL A 16 15.48 -4.94 4.50
N GLY A 17 15.46 -5.19 5.81
CA GLY A 17 16.21 -4.41 6.81
C GLY A 17 15.66 -3.02 7.11
N HIS A 18 14.51 -2.66 6.54
CA HIS A 18 13.82 -1.39 6.73
C HIS A 18 12.42 -1.63 7.26
N ARG A 19 11.92 -0.73 8.12
CA ARG A 19 10.55 -0.79 8.64
C ARG A 19 9.85 0.54 8.41
N LYS A 20 8.53 0.50 8.22
CA LYS A 20 7.70 1.71 8.19
C LYS A 20 7.92 2.53 9.49
N PRO A 21 8.02 3.87 9.44
CA PRO A 21 7.82 4.76 8.29
C PRO A 21 9.09 5.09 7.48
N ASP A 22 10.17 4.30 7.58
CA ASP A 22 11.37 4.52 6.75
C ASP A 22 10.99 4.55 5.25
N PRO A 23 11.31 5.63 4.51
CA PRO A 23 11.00 5.74 3.08
C PRO A 23 11.43 4.54 2.24
N GLU A 24 12.49 3.85 2.65
CA GLU A 24 13.06 2.76 1.87
C GLU A 24 12.11 1.57 1.75
N ILE A 25 11.31 1.22 2.78
CA ILE A 25 10.36 0.09 2.67
C ILE A 25 9.29 0.35 1.60
N TYR A 26 8.85 1.60 1.43
CA TYR A 26 7.90 1.99 0.39
C TYR A 26 8.53 1.93 -1.00
N ARG A 27 9.80 2.36 -1.13
CA ARG A 27 10.54 2.23 -2.40
C ARG A 27 10.73 0.78 -2.80
N ARG A 28 11.06 -0.10 -1.85
CA ARG A 28 11.15 -1.55 -2.07
C ARG A 28 9.82 -2.16 -2.49
N ALA A 29 8.71 -1.70 -1.91
CA ALA A 29 7.37 -2.12 -2.34
C ALA A 29 7.08 -1.70 -3.79
N LEU A 30 7.38 -0.46 -4.17
CA LEU A 30 7.21 0.02 -5.56
C LEU A 30 8.10 -0.76 -6.56
N GLU A 31 9.36 -1.01 -6.20
CA GLU A 31 10.31 -1.80 -6.98
C GLU A 31 9.81 -3.23 -7.18
N SER A 32 9.39 -3.91 -6.10
CA SER A 32 8.86 -5.27 -6.13
C SER A 32 7.60 -5.39 -6.99
N ALA A 33 6.72 -4.38 -6.91
CA ALA A 33 5.51 -4.27 -7.71
C ALA A 33 5.76 -3.74 -9.13
N ARG A 34 7.00 -3.33 -9.47
CA ARG A 34 7.39 -2.72 -10.75
C ARG A 34 6.47 -1.56 -11.16
N THR A 35 6.13 -0.71 -10.19
CA THR A 35 5.20 0.41 -10.38
C THR A 35 5.82 1.73 -9.91
N THR A 36 5.11 2.82 -10.18
CA THR A 36 5.49 4.17 -9.75
C THR A 36 4.59 4.61 -8.60
N ALA A 37 5.02 5.59 -7.81
CA ALA A 37 4.25 6.10 -6.67
C ALA A 37 2.84 6.58 -7.08
N SER A 38 2.71 7.24 -8.24
CA SER A 38 1.43 7.71 -8.78
C SER A 38 0.49 6.59 -9.24
N ARG A 39 1.00 5.37 -9.38
CA ARG A 39 0.25 4.15 -9.75
C ARG A 39 0.12 3.17 -8.58
N ALA A 40 0.40 3.62 -7.37
CA ALA A 40 0.28 2.83 -6.15
C ALA A 40 -0.74 3.45 -5.20
N PHE A 41 -1.43 2.59 -4.46
CA PHE A 41 -2.36 2.98 -3.41
C PHE A 41 -1.96 2.28 -2.10
N TYR A 42 -1.80 3.06 -1.03
CA TYR A 42 -1.31 2.60 0.26
C TYR A 42 -2.42 2.59 1.32
N ILE A 43 -2.57 1.48 2.03
CA ILE A 43 -3.59 1.28 3.06
C ILE A 43 -2.88 0.86 4.34
N ASP A 44 -3.18 1.55 5.44
CA ASP A 44 -2.65 1.25 6.77
C ASP A 44 -3.58 1.84 7.83
N ASP A 45 -3.65 1.25 9.02
CA ASP A 45 -4.47 1.75 10.12
C ASP A 45 -3.84 2.96 10.84
N ARG A 46 -2.57 3.24 10.56
CA ARG A 46 -1.83 4.33 11.19
C ARG A 46 -1.60 5.53 10.27
N ARG A 47 -2.05 6.70 10.72
CA ARG A 47 -1.88 7.98 10.02
C ARG A 47 -0.42 8.31 9.70
N ASP A 48 0.50 8.09 10.63
CA ASP A 48 1.93 8.41 10.43
C ASP A 48 2.56 7.62 9.28
N LEU A 49 2.10 6.38 9.05
CA LEU A 49 2.59 5.53 7.98
C LEU A 49 1.99 5.92 6.62
N VAL A 50 0.72 6.36 6.61
CA VAL A 50 0.07 6.90 5.41
C VAL A 50 0.70 8.23 5.00
N ASP A 51 0.99 9.11 5.96
CA ASP A 51 1.64 10.39 5.69
C ASP A 51 3.07 10.21 5.17
N ALA A 52 3.80 9.20 5.66
CA ALA A 52 5.11 8.85 5.13
C ALA A 52 5.06 8.39 3.67
N ALA A 53 4.06 7.56 3.31
CA ALA A 53 3.82 7.16 1.92
C ALA A 53 3.46 8.37 1.03
N ALA A 54 2.62 9.27 1.54
CA ALA A 54 2.20 10.48 0.83
C ALA A 54 3.37 11.41 0.49
N LYS A 55 4.37 11.53 1.36
CA LYS A 55 5.60 12.30 1.10
C LYS A 55 6.41 11.75 -0.09
N LEU A 56 6.19 10.49 -0.48
CA LEU A 56 6.81 9.85 -1.65
C LEU A 56 5.92 9.92 -2.89
N GLY A 57 4.78 10.61 -2.83
CA GLY A 57 3.82 10.71 -3.92
C GLY A 57 2.89 9.49 -4.04
N ILE A 58 2.86 8.61 -3.03
CA ILE A 58 1.95 7.46 -3.00
C ILE A 58 0.61 7.92 -2.42
N LYS A 59 -0.48 7.74 -3.16
CA LYS A 59 -1.82 8.01 -2.61
C LYS A 59 -2.12 6.98 -1.54
N GLY A 60 -2.66 7.39 -0.39
CA GLY A 60 -3.01 6.45 0.66
C GLY A 60 -4.17 6.90 1.52
N ILE A 61 -4.69 5.97 2.31
CA ILE A 61 -5.81 6.16 3.22
C ILE A 61 -5.56 5.46 4.55
N VAL A 62 -6.01 6.08 5.63
CA VAL A 62 -6.05 5.45 6.95
C VAL A 62 -7.26 4.52 7.00
N PHE A 63 -7.05 3.24 7.31
CA PHE A 63 -8.12 2.27 7.45
C PHE A 63 -8.61 2.23 8.91
N ASP A 64 -9.79 2.81 9.15
CA ASP A 64 -10.40 2.93 10.48
C ASP A 64 -11.80 2.28 10.57
N GLY A 65 -12.23 1.55 9.53
CA GLY A 65 -13.49 0.81 9.49
C GLY A 65 -14.24 0.92 8.16
N ASP A 66 -15.55 0.70 8.20
CA ASP A 66 -16.41 0.57 7.01
C ASP A 66 -16.37 1.81 6.11
N GLY A 67 -16.32 3.01 6.70
CA GLY A 67 -16.23 4.26 5.93
C GLY A 67 -14.93 4.39 5.13
N ALA A 68 -13.81 3.84 5.62
CA ALA A 68 -12.57 3.77 4.85
C ALA A 68 -12.67 2.69 3.76
N PHE A 69 -13.27 1.54 4.07
CA PHE A 69 -13.49 0.45 3.12
C PHE A 69 -14.28 0.90 1.89
N GLU A 70 -15.41 1.58 2.07
CA GLU A 70 -16.23 2.09 0.97
C GLU A 70 -15.45 3.03 0.04
N LYS A 71 -14.61 3.90 0.63
CA LYS A 71 -13.75 4.83 -0.12
C LYS A 71 -12.69 4.07 -0.92
N ILE A 72 -12.06 3.05 -0.33
CA ILE A 72 -11.07 2.19 -0.99
C ILE A 72 -11.70 1.48 -2.19
N VAL A 73 -12.85 0.85 -1.99
CA VAL A 73 -13.56 0.14 -3.07
C VAL A 73 -13.92 1.10 -4.20
N LYS A 74 -14.44 2.29 -3.87
CA LYS A 74 -14.77 3.30 -4.90
C LYS A 74 -13.54 3.76 -5.67
N GLU A 75 -12.41 3.93 -5.00
CA GLU A 75 -11.15 4.36 -5.60
C GLU A 75 -10.53 3.29 -6.51
N LEU A 76 -10.57 2.02 -6.08
CA LEU A 76 -9.89 0.93 -6.78
C LEU A 76 -10.77 0.22 -7.81
N ARG A 77 -12.10 0.35 -7.75
CA ARG A 77 -13.04 -0.27 -8.72
C ARG A 77 -12.67 -0.01 -10.19
N PRO A 78 -12.29 1.21 -10.63
CA PRO A 78 -11.90 1.45 -12.01
C PRO A 78 -10.67 0.66 -12.46
N CYS A 79 -9.81 0.22 -11.52
CA CYS A 79 -8.62 -0.58 -11.82
C CYS A 79 -8.93 -2.09 -11.90
N MET A 80 -10.08 -2.53 -11.39
CA MET A 80 -10.47 -3.95 -11.34
C MET A 80 -11.21 -4.42 -12.60
N GLU A 81 -11.70 -3.51 -13.44
CA GLU A 81 -12.48 -3.83 -14.66
C GLU A 81 -11.60 -4.13 -15.90
N PHE A 82 -10.27 -4.22 -15.73
CA PHE A 82 -9.30 -4.50 -16.80
C PHE A 82 -8.60 -5.86 -16.67
N GLN A 83 -9.22 -6.85 -16.02
CA GLN A 83 -8.75 -8.25 -16.04
C GLN A 83 -9.71 -9.17 -16.78
#